data_AF-A0A350G3G8-F1
#
_entry.id   AF-A0A350G3G8-F1
#
_cell.length_a   1.000
_cell.length_b   1.000
_cell.length_c   1.000
_cell.angle_alpha   90.00
_cell.angle_beta   90.00
_cell.angle_gamma   90.00
#
_symmetry.space_group_name_H-M   'P 1'
#
loop_
_entity.id
_entity.type
_entity.pdbx_description
1 polymer ?
#
loop_
_entity_poly.entity_id
_entity_poly.type
_entity_poly.pdbx_seq_one_letter_code
_entity_poly.pdbx_strand_id
1 'polypeptide(L)'
;MFIIIWKYRVKSKKQSEFEFIYANNGSWADLFKRSAGYLATELLRDHANPQHYITIDRWESKEEYETFITQYENEYKALDAQSEGLTENESLLGKWETL
;
A
#
# COMPACT_ATOMS: atom_id res chain seq x y z
N MET A 1 -2.61 17.35 1.49
CA MET A 1 -2.04 15.99 1.37
C MET A 1 -3.17 14.98 1.40
N PHE A 2 -3.13 14.00 0.49
CA PHE A 2 -4.08 12.90 0.39
C PHE A 2 -3.46 11.61 0.95
N ILE A 3 -4.22 10.87 1.75
CA ILE A 3 -3.73 9.72 2.52
C ILE A 3 -4.64 8.53 2.27
N ILE A 4 -4.07 7.37 2.00
CA ILE A 4 -4.79 6.11 1.83
C ILE A 4 -4.28 5.13 2.87
N ILE A 5 -5.19 4.46 3.57
CA ILE A 5 -4.84 3.49 4.61
C ILE A 5 -5.55 2.19 4.31
N TRP A 6 -4.75 1.15 4.21
CA TRP A 6 -5.22 -0.23 4.10
C TRP A 6 -4.91 -0.99 5.36
N LYS A 7 -5.74 -1.99 5.65
CA LYS A 7 -5.52 -2.97 6.70
C LYS A 7 -5.46 -4.35 6.11
N TYR A 8 -4.50 -5.12 6.60
CA TYR A 8 -4.24 -6.48 6.14
C TYR A 8 -4.22 -7.43 7.34
N ARG A 9 -4.76 -8.62 7.12
CA ARG A 9 -4.52 -9.80 7.94
C ARG A 9 -3.71 -10.78 7.11
N VAL A 10 -2.40 -10.84 7.35
CA VAL A 10 -1.43 -11.62 6.57
C VAL A 10 -1.44 -13.07 7.03
N LYS A 11 -1.34 -14.02 6.09
CA LYS A 11 -1.29 -15.45 6.43
C LYS A 11 -0.07 -15.78 7.27
N SER A 12 -0.24 -16.62 8.29
CA SER A 12 0.87 -17.21 9.03
C SER A 12 1.82 -17.93 8.05
N LYS A 13 3.08 -17.48 7.95
CA LYS A 13 4.14 -17.84 6.96
C LYS A 13 4.30 -16.96 5.73
N LYS A 14 3.43 -15.97 5.49
CA LYS A 14 3.57 -15.00 4.38
C LYS A 14 4.06 -13.63 4.81
N GLN A 15 4.31 -13.44 6.10
CA GLN A 15 4.74 -12.15 6.69
C GLN A 15 6.00 -11.60 6.04
N SER A 16 7.08 -12.38 5.91
CA SER A 16 8.33 -11.86 5.34
C SER A 16 8.19 -11.45 3.87
N GLU A 17 7.41 -12.19 3.08
CA GLU A 17 7.12 -11.87 1.68
C GLU A 17 6.23 -10.62 1.59
N PHE A 18 5.22 -10.52 2.44
CA PHE A 18 4.37 -9.35 2.56
C PHE A 18 5.17 -8.10 2.98
N GLU A 19 5.98 -8.19 4.04
CA GLU A 19 6.82 -7.10 4.52
C GLU A 19 7.80 -6.63 3.42
N PHE A 20 8.36 -7.56 2.63
CA PHE A 20 9.23 -7.22 1.50
C PHE A 20 8.49 -6.44 0.39
N ILE A 21 7.26 -6.83 0.07
CA ILE A 21 6.47 -6.20 -1.01
C ILE A 21 5.89 -4.84 -0.59
N TYR A 22 5.44 -4.72 0.67
CA TYR A 22 4.70 -3.55 1.16
C TYR A 22 5.53 -2.56 1.99
N ALA A 23 6.81 -2.84 2.27
CA ALA A 23 7.70 -1.87 2.91
C ALA A 23 7.89 -0.59 2.09
N ASN A 24 8.44 0.46 2.72
CA ASN A 24 8.72 1.76 2.09
C ASN A 24 9.71 1.70 0.90
N ASN A 25 10.42 0.59 0.78
CA ASN A 25 11.35 0.25 -0.30
C ASN A 25 10.97 -1.06 -0.99
N GLY A 26 9.73 -1.51 -0.80
CA GLY A 26 9.16 -2.67 -1.48
C GLY A 26 8.57 -2.32 -2.83
N SER A 27 8.09 -3.35 -3.53
CA SER A 27 7.56 -3.25 -4.89
C SER A 27 6.43 -2.21 -5.04
N TRP A 28 5.55 -2.08 -4.05
CA TRP A 28 4.47 -1.09 -4.07
C TRP A 28 5.01 0.33 -4.02
N ALA A 29 5.90 0.61 -3.06
CA ALA A 29 6.53 1.91 -2.92
C ALA A 29 7.36 2.27 -4.17
N ASP A 30 8.06 1.31 -4.76
CA ASP A 30 8.84 1.53 -5.99
C ASP A 30 7.99 1.82 -7.21
N LEU A 31 6.78 1.25 -7.30
CA LEU A 31 5.81 1.63 -8.31
C LEU A 31 5.28 3.05 -8.06
N PHE A 32 4.90 3.38 -6.82
CA PHE A 32 4.36 4.70 -6.47
C PHE A 32 5.36 5.84 -6.68
N LYS A 33 6.65 5.63 -6.40
CA LYS A 33 7.75 6.58 -6.66
C LYS A 33 7.87 7.04 -8.12
N ARG A 34 7.19 6.39 -9.06
CA ARG A 34 7.15 6.84 -10.45
C ARG A 34 6.27 8.07 -10.66
N SER A 35 5.35 8.35 -9.73
CA SER A 35 4.59 9.61 -9.72
C SER A 35 5.37 10.71 -8.99
N ALA A 36 5.34 11.93 -9.53
CA ALA A 36 5.92 13.10 -8.87
C ALA A 36 5.13 13.48 -7.60
N GLY A 37 3.83 13.18 -7.54
CA GLY A 37 2.99 13.48 -6.39
C GLY A 37 2.99 12.42 -5.29
N TYR A 38 3.79 11.34 -5.41
CA TYR A 38 3.96 10.37 -4.33
C TYR A 38 4.93 10.90 -3.26
N LEU A 39 4.54 10.81 -2.00
CA LEU A 39 5.35 11.30 -0.88
C LEU A 39 6.02 10.17 -0.10
N ALA A 40 5.25 9.17 0.33
CA ALA A 40 5.76 8.06 1.15
C ALA A 40 4.75 6.93 1.32
N THR A 41 5.26 5.73 1.60
CA THR A 41 4.52 4.59 2.12
C THR A 41 5.15 4.20 3.44
N GLU A 42 4.32 4.03 4.46
CA GLU A 42 4.72 3.41 5.73
C GLU A 42 4.01 2.08 5.90
N LEU A 43 4.76 1.04 6.29
CA LEU A 43 4.21 -0.23 6.71
C LEU A 43 4.31 -0.33 8.23
N LEU A 44 3.16 -0.49 8.89
CA LEU A 44 3.08 -0.63 10.34
C LEU A 44 2.54 -2.01 10.68
N ARG A 45 3.19 -2.67 11.64
CA ARG A 45 2.72 -3.92 12.22
C ARG A 45 2.00 -3.66 13.54
N ASP A 46 0.85 -4.29 13.73
CA ASP A 46 0.13 -4.26 15.01
C ASP A 46 0.99 -4.92 16.10
N HIS A 47 1.17 -4.20 17.22
CA HIS A 47 1.96 -4.66 18.36
C HIS A 47 1.31 -5.85 19.08
N ALA A 48 -0.02 -5.92 19.12
CA ALA A 48 -0.76 -6.98 19.81
C ALA A 48 -1.01 -8.20 18.90
N ASN A 49 -1.05 -8.01 17.59
CA ASN A 49 -1.29 -9.09 16.63
C ASN A 49 -0.30 -9.05 15.46
N PRO A 50 0.77 -9.88 15.49
CA PRO A 50 1.82 -9.88 14.46
C PRO A 50 1.36 -10.23 13.03
N GLN A 51 0.13 -10.71 12.83
CA GLN A 51 -0.45 -10.95 11.51
C GLN A 51 -1.22 -9.74 10.96
N HIS A 52 -1.45 -8.71 11.78
CA HIS A 52 -2.16 -7.50 11.36
C HIS A 52 -1.17 -6.40 10.98
N TYR A 53 -1.39 -5.82 9.81
CA TYR A 53 -0.59 -4.74 9.27
C TYR A 53 -1.49 -3.64 8.74
N ILE A 54 -0.96 -2.43 8.68
CA ILE A 54 -1.53 -1.32 7.92
C ILE A 54 -0.46 -0.69 7.04
N THR A 55 -0.87 -0.27 5.84
CA THR A 55 -0.07 0.66 5.04
C THR A 55 -0.67 2.05 5.14
N ILE A 56 0.19 3.07 5.11
CA ILE A 56 -0.21 4.46 4.98
C ILE A 56 0.52 5.05 3.78
N ASP A 57 -0.22 5.26 2.69
CA ASP A 57 0.28 5.84 1.46
C ASP A 57 -0.07 7.33 1.41
N ARG A 58 0.92 8.18 1.18
CA ARG A 58 0.79 9.63 1.17
C ARG A 58 1.08 10.19 -0.20
N TRP A 59 0.20 11.07 -0.62
CA TRP A 59 0.21 11.73 -1.92
C TRP A 59 0.04 13.24 -1.71
N GLU A 60 0.66 14.04 -2.56
CA GLU A 60 0.57 15.49 -2.51
C GLU A 60 -0.89 15.96 -2.56
N SER A 61 -1.66 15.40 -3.49
CA SER A 61 -3.09 15.63 -3.64
C SER A 61 -3.83 14.37 -4.11
N LYS A 62 -5.17 14.45 -4.13
CA LYS A 62 -6.03 13.39 -4.66
C LYS A 62 -5.86 13.24 -6.16
N GLU A 63 -5.71 14.34 -6.87
CA GLU A 63 -5.54 14.41 -8.32
C GLU A 63 -4.26 13.71 -8.76
N GLU A 64 -3.17 13.87 -8.01
CA GLU A 64 -1.90 13.17 -8.27
C GLU A 64 -2.04 11.65 -8.12
N TYR A 65 -2.77 11.20 -7.10
CA TYR A 65 -3.08 9.78 -6.93
C TYR A 65 -3.95 9.24 -8.07
N GLU A 66 -5.02 9.94 -8.46
CA GLU A 66 -5.91 9.51 -9.54
C GLU A 66 -5.22 9.50 -10.91
N THR A 67 -4.35 10.48 -11.16
CA THR A 67 -3.48 10.52 -12.34
C THR A 67 -2.54 9.31 -12.37
N PHE A 68 -1.88 9.02 -11.25
CA PHE A 68 -1.01 7.85 -11.12
C PHE A 68 -1.77 6.54 -11.40
N ILE A 69 -2.94 6.33 -10.80
CA ILE A 69 -3.74 5.11 -10.99
C ILE A 69 -4.11 4.92 -12.46
N THR A 70 -4.47 6.00 -13.15
CA THR A 70 -4.80 5.96 -14.58
C THR A 70 -3.57 5.65 -15.43
N GLN A 71 -2.42 6.26 -15.12
CA GLN A 71 -1.21 6.12 -15.90
C GLN A 71 -0.54 4.75 -15.76
N TYR A 72 -0.59 4.15 -14.57
CA TYR A 72 0.10 2.89 -14.24
C TYR A 72 -0.87 1.75 -13.93
N GLU A 73 -2.08 1.79 -14.50
CA GLU A 73 -3.15 0.83 -14.23
C GLU A 73 -2.70 -0.63 -14.42
N ASN A 74 -1.94 -0.90 -15.48
CA ASN A 74 -1.49 -2.25 -15.81
C ASN A 74 -0.45 -2.77 -14.80
N GLU A 75 0.54 -1.97 -14.45
CA GLU A 75 1.55 -2.31 -13.45
C GLU A 75 0.93 -2.44 -12.05
N TYR A 76 -0.02 -1.57 -11.72
CA TYR A 76 -0.79 -1.66 -10.48
C TYR A 76 -1.51 -3.00 -10.39
N LYS A 77 -2.28 -3.38 -11.43
CA LYS A 77 -2.99 -4.66 -11.50
C LYS A 77 -2.05 -5.86 -11.47
N ALA A 78 -0.90 -5.77 -12.14
CA ALA A 78 0.08 -6.84 -12.15
C ALA A 78 0.72 -7.05 -10.77
N LEU A 79 0.95 -5.96 -10.03
CA LEU A 79 1.52 -6.02 -8.69
C LEU A 79 0.48 -6.48 -7.64
N ASP A 80 -0.77 -6.07 -7.82
CA ASP A 80 -1.92 -6.56 -7.05
C ASP A 80 -2.07 -8.09 -7.21
N ALA A 81 -2.05 -8.58 -8.45
CA ALA A 81 -2.08 -10.01 -8.75
C ALA A 81 -0.89 -10.78 -8.15
N GLN A 82 0.30 -10.19 -8.08
CA GLN A 82 1.46 -10.80 -7.41
C GLN A 82 1.30 -10.85 -5.89
N SER A 83 0.51 -9.92 -5.33
CA SER A 83 0.22 -9.85 -3.90
C SER A 83 -0.96 -10.76 -3.52
N GLU A 84 -1.65 -11.34 -4.49
CA GLU A 84 -2.75 -12.28 -4.25
C GLU A 84 -2.29 -13.47 -3.40
N GLY A 85 -3.12 -13.79 -2.41
CA GLY A 85 -2.87 -14.94 -1.56
C GLY A 85 -1.82 -14.74 -0.47
N LEU A 86 -1.23 -13.54 -0.32
CA LEU A 86 -0.42 -13.18 0.85
C LEU A 86 -1.28 -12.96 2.11
N THR A 87 -2.52 -12.51 1.92
CA THR A 87 -3.43 -12.11 2.99
C THR A 87 -4.62 -13.08 3.12
N GLU A 88 -5.12 -13.24 4.34
CA GLU A 88 -6.42 -13.86 4.64
C GLU A 88 -7.56 -12.86 4.37
N ASN A 89 -7.29 -11.58 4.64
CA ASN A 89 -8.20 -10.48 4.37
C ASN A 89 -7.40 -9.19 4.15
N GLU A 90 -7.91 -8.35 3.28
CA GLU A 90 -7.51 -6.96 3.14
C GLU A 90 -8.74 -6.05 3.08
N SER A 91 -8.59 -4.83 3.57
CA SER A 91 -9.66 -3.84 3.58
C SER A 91 -9.10 -2.43 3.48
N LEU A 92 -9.70 -1.63 2.60
CA LEU A 92 -9.48 -0.20 2.59
C LEU A 92 -10.15 0.38 3.85
N LEU A 93 -9.35 0.98 4.74
CA LEU A 93 -9.90 1.68 5.90
C LEU A 93 -10.46 3.05 5.52
N GLY A 94 -9.95 3.65 4.44
CA GLY A 94 -10.44 4.90 3.92
C GLY A 94 -9.43 5.67 3.08
N LYS A 95 -9.85 6.87 2.69
CA LYS A 95 -9.03 7.89 2.07
C LYS A 95 -9.28 9.21 2.80
N TRP A 96 -8.23 9.92 3.17
CA TRP A 96 -8.28 11.11 4.02
C TRP A 96 -7.52 12.27 3.40
N GLU A 97 -7.84 13.47 3.87
CA GLU A 97 -7.13 14.70 3.52
C GLU A 97 -6.69 15.41 4.80
N THR A 98 -5.51 16.01 4.74
CA THR A 98 -5.05 16.94 5.77
C THR A 98 -5.77 18.28 5.65
N LEU A 99 -6.15 18.88 6.79
CA LEU A 99 -6.70 20.24 6.87
C LEU A 99 -5.61 21.32 6.76
#